data_AF-K2G288-F1
#
_entry.id   AF-K2G288-F1
#
_cell.length_a   1.000
_cell.length_b   1.000
_cell.length_c   1.000
_cell.angle_alpha   90.00
_cell.angle_beta   90.00
_cell.angle_gamma   90.00
#
_symmetry.space_group_name_H-M   'P 1'
#
loop_
_entity.id
_entity.type
_entity.pdbx_description
1 polymer ?
#
loop_
_entity_poly.entity_id
_entity_poly.type
_entity_poly.pdbx_seq_one_letter_code
_entity_poly.pdbx_strand_id
1 'polypeptide(L)'
;MMSQTRDLPPRQLLLLDIDENLVITMHSAADKSHISDSVEDYVDEYTLKDVSILPPDSDDDSEEDAAEEAEEKPTIIVRAICRKEWNEAFRKIAEINRKYKELRPDDNLPLITIKFLTNSNACAHEFMTNVFNMFYDATLATYLFSGNYEDYFYNAESQIQLRSSHKGIFMDMKFTQVWEQRYPGLTRENVCLVDDQIKYCQLAQQLHFSYIHNPTTRVGRPSTVFYRNEKERVFTELNAVIAKADSYCASLAPIPKLARQGTFNKLLIAQPDWNFNAEPERNLRVSDKFI
;
A
#
# COMPACT_ATOMS: atom_id res chain seq x y z
N MET A 1 -25.67 20.08 -29.25
CA MET A 1 -25.27 18.91 -28.44
C MET A 1 -24.38 19.41 -27.32
N MET A 2 -24.91 19.55 -26.11
CA MET A 2 -24.12 19.92 -24.94
C MET A 2 -23.35 18.67 -24.50
N SER A 3 -22.03 18.68 -24.69
CA SER A 3 -21.13 17.72 -24.06
C SER A 3 -21.24 17.94 -22.55
N GLN A 4 -21.99 17.07 -21.87
CA GLN A 4 -21.80 16.89 -20.44
C GLN A 4 -20.38 16.33 -20.30
N THR A 5 -19.41 17.19 -20.02
CA THR A 5 -18.20 16.77 -19.32
C THR A 5 -18.69 16.17 -18.01
N ARG A 6 -18.95 14.85 -18.00
CA ARG A 6 -19.12 14.10 -16.76
C ARG A 6 -17.85 14.39 -15.98
N ASP A 7 -17.96 15.07 -14.83
CA ASP A 7 -16.84 15.27 -13.92
C ASP A 7 -16.20 13.89 -13.70
N LEU A 8 -14.97 13.75 -14.19
CA LEU A 8 -14.22 12.51 -14.08
C LEU A 8 -13.97 12.25 -12.59
N PRO A 9 -13.95 10.98 -12.15
CA PRO A 9 -13.68 10.67 -10.75
C PRO A 9 -12.30 11.22 -10.36
N PRO A 10 -12.14 11.79 -9.15
CA PRO A 10 -10.87 12.31 -8.66
C PRO A 10 -9.97 11.14 -8.26
N ARG A 11 -9.39 10.46 -9.25
CA ARG A 11 -8.55 9.28 -9.04
C ARG A 11 -7.30 9.64 -8.30
N GLN A 12 -6.83 8.69 -7.50
CA GLN A 12 -5.59 8.78 -6.76
C GLN A 12 -4.65 7.65 -7.15
N LEU A 13 -3.36 7.93 -7.15
CA LEU A 13 -2.30 6.93 -7.32
C LEU A 13 -1.32 7.06 -6.17
N LEU A 14 -1.16 5.99 -5.40
CA LEU A 14 -0.09 5.85 -4.40
C LEU A 14 1.07 5.08 -5.03
N LEU A 15 2.21 5.73 -5.16
CA LEU A 15 3.46 5.08 -5.54
C LEU A 15 4.26 4.82 -4.26
N LEU A 16 4.35 3.56 -3.88
CA LEU A 16 4.98 3.13 -2.65
C LEU A 16 6.36 2.59 -2.96
N ASP A 17 7.38 3.26 -2.46
CA ASP A 17 8.66 2.61 -2.30
C ASP A 17 8.52 1.43 -1.34
N ILE A 18 9.04 0.26 -1.72
CA ILE A 18 8.91 -0.94 -0.87
C ILE A 18 10.10 -1.08 0.08
N ASP A 19 11.29 -0.74 -0.41
CA ASP A 19 12.55 -0.96 0.29
C ASP A 19 12.60 -0.03 1.50
N GLU A 20 12.74 -0.62 2.70
CA GLU A 20 12.81 0.10 3.97
C GLU A 20 11.58 0.96 4.29
N ASN A 21 10.50 0.83 3.52
CA ASN A 21 9.24 1.55 3.71
C ASN A 21 8.07 0.60 4.01
N LEU A 22 8.08 -0.56 3.35
CA LEU A 22 7.13 -1.64 3.58
C LEU A 22 7.84 -2.87 4.18
N VAL A 23 9.02 -3.20 3.65
CA VAL A 23 9.80 -4.36 4.06
C VAL A 23 11.30 -4.08 4.11
N ILE A 24 12.02 -4.86 4.90
CA ILE A 24 13.48 -4.94 4.92
C ILE A 24 13.85 -6.31 4.37
N THR A 25 14.77 -6.32 3.40
CA THR A 25 15.27 -7.54 2.75
C THR A 25 16.75 -7.71 3.12
N MET A 26 17.14 -8.88 3.61
CA MET A 26 18.50 -9.18 4.07
C MET A 26 18.92 -10.57 3.57
N HIS A 27 20.18 -10.75 3.15
CA HIS A 27 20.74 -12.04 2.73
C HIS A 27 21.26 -12.88 3.90
N SER A 28 21.46 -12.26 5.06
CA SER A 28 21.81 -12.95 6.29
C SER A 28 21.30 -12.23 7.54
N ALA A 29 21.25 -12.91 8.68
CA ALA A 29 20.90 -12.29 9.95
C ALA A 29 21.96 -11.27 10.44
N ALA A 30 23.15 -11.28 9.84
CA ALA A 30 24.24 -10.36 10.16
C ALA A 30 24.27 -9.13 9.22
N ASP A 31 23.43 -9.10 8.18
CA ASP A 31 23.39 -7.99 7.25
C ASP A 31 22.88 -6.73 7.94
N LYS A 32 23.46 -5.60 7.56
CA LYS A 32 23.06 -4.29 8.08
C LYS A 32 21.90 -3.76 7.25
N SER A 33 20.79 -3.47 7.88
CA SER A 33 19.73 -2.63 7.31
C SER A 33 20.16 -1.16 7.31
N HIS A 34 19.65 -0.33 6.39
CA HIS A 34 19.87 1.12 6.42
C HIS A 34 18.81 1.86 7.25
N ILE A 35 17.84 1.13 7.83
CA ILE A 35 16.86 1.69 8.76
C ILE A 35 17.52 2.23 10.05
N SER A 36 16.86 3.20 10.67
CA SER A 36 17.30 3.79 11.92
C SER A 36 16.96 2.93 13.14
N ASP A 37 17.71 3.05 14.24
CA ASP A 37 17.49 2.27 15.47
C ASP A 37 16.03 2.36 15.96
N SER A 38 15.41 3.55 15.83
CA SER A 38 14.03 3.77 16.25
C SER A 38 12.96 3.12 15.35
N VAL A 39 13.34 2.56 14.19
CA VAL A 39 12.42 1.81 13.31
C VAL A 39 12.32 0.36 13.75
N GLU A 40 13.38 -0.21 14.33
CA GLU A 40 13.42 -1.61 14.79
C GLU A 40 12.28 -1.92 15.78
N ASP A 41 11.89 -0.94 16.62
CA ASP A 41 10.74 -1.03 17.54
C ASP A 41 9.38 -1.26 16.84
N TYR A 42 9.32 -1.03 15.53
CA TYR A 42 8.13 -1.11 14.69
C TYR A 42 8.25 -2.14 13.56
N VAL A 43 9.31 -2.94 13.59
CA VAL A 43 9.47 -4.08 12.70
C VAL A 43 8.74 -5.25 13.36
N ASP A 44 7.73 -5.79 12.68
CA ASP A 44 7.11 -7.02 13.15
C ASP A 44 8.09 -8.19 12.94
N GLU A 45 8.29 -9.00 13.99
CA GLU A 45 9.22 -10.16 14.01
C GLU A 45 8.75 -11.34 13.13
N TYR A 46 7.96 -11.08 12.10
CA TYR A 46 7.67 -12.09 11.09
C TYR A 46 8.80 -12.07 10.07
N THR A 47 9.80 -12.90 10.34
CA THR A 47 10.88 -13.18 9.41
C THR A 47 10.42 -14.26 8.43
N LEU A 48 10.29 -13.89 7.16
CA LEU A 48 10.24 -14.87 6.08
C LEU A 48 11.65 -15.28 5.75
N LYS A 49 11.93 -16.59 5.76
CA LYS A 49 13.19 -17.17 5.29
C LYS A 49 12.93 -17.86 3.95
N ASP A 50 13.96 -17.94 3.12
CA ASP A 50 13.96 -18.69 1.86
C ASP A 50 12.99 -18.12 0.82
N VAL A 51 12.84 -16.79 0.80
CA VAL A 51 12.07 -16.08 -0.22
C VAL A 51 12.96 -15.81 -1.42
N SER A 52 12.55 -16.22 -2.62
CA SER A 52 13.21 -15.81 -3.87
C SER A 52 12.77 -14.38 -4.20
N ILE A 53 13.57 -13.39 -3.79
CA ILE A 53 13.48 -12.01 -4.28
C ILE A 53 14.88 -11.68 -4.74
N LEU A 54 15.17 -11.80 -6.03
CA LEU A 54 16.54 -11.58 -6.49
C LEU A 54 16.96 -10.12 -6.16
N PRO A 55 18.04 -9.91 -5.37
CA PRO A 55 18.74 -8.63 -5.39
C PRO A 55 19.31 -8.42 -6.82
N PRO A 56 19.71 -7.19 -7.20
CA PRO A 56 20.43 -7.04 -8.47
C PRO A 56 21.63 -7.99 -8.49
N ASP A 57 21.77 -8.75 -9.58
CA ASP A 57 23.03 -9.41 -9.90
C ASP A 57 24.11 -8.32 -9.80
N SER A 58 25.08 -8.52 -8.91
CA SER A 58 26.28 -7.71 -8.97
C SER A 58 26.89 -8.02 -10.33
N ASP A 59 26.95 -7.02 -11.21
CA ASP A 59 27.70 -7.06 -12.46
C ASP A 59 29.17 -7.36 -12.13
N ASP A 60 29.50 -8.64 -11.95
CA ASP A 60 30.85 -9.16 -12.00
C ASP A 60 30.87 -10.11 -13.19
N ASP A 61 31.17 -9.50 -14.36
CA ASP A 61 31.48 -10.18 -15.61
C ASP A 61 32.80 -10.98 -15.47
N SER A 62 32.83 -11.96 -14.57
CA SER A 62 33.86 -12.99 -14.58
C SER A 62 33.27 -14.23 -15.23
N GLU A 63 33.43 -14.32 -16.55
CA GLU A 63 33.42 -15.60 -17.26
C GLU A 63 34.50 -16.49 -16.65
N GLU A 64 34.16 -17.36 -15.70
CA GLU A 64 35.01 -18.51 -15.36
C GLU A 64 34.18 -19.64 -14.73
N ASP A 65 34.44 -20.85 -15.23
CA ASP A 65 33.77 -22.11 -14.97
C ASP A 65 33.49 -22.42 -13.48
N ALA A 66 32.29 -22.91 -13.15
CA ALA A 66 32.11 -23.81 -12.01
C ALA A 66 30.85 -24.69 -12.13
N ALA A 67 30.99 -25.91 -11.64
CA ALA A 67 30.07 -27.03 -11.72
C ALA A 67 28.71 -26.80 -11.03
N GLU A 68 27.76 -27.68 -11.34
CA GLU A 68 26.53 -27.94 -10.58
C GLU A 68 26.85 -28.27 -9.10
N GLU A 69 27.17 -27.26 -8.29
CA GLU A 69 26.75 -27.28 -6.89
C GLU A 69 25.32 -26.75 -6.90
N ALA A 70 24.40 -27.50 -6.27
CA ALA A 70 23.10 -26.95 -5.95
C ALA A 70 23.35 -25.79 -4.98
N GLU A 71 23.62 -24.60 -5.52
CA GLU A 71 23.71 -23.36 -4.77
C GLU A 71 22.44 -23.29 -3.93
N GLU A 72 22.62 -23.49 -2.64
CA GLU A 72 21.59 -23.27 -1.65
C GLU A 72 21.10 -21.85 -1.90
N LYS A 73 19.91 -21.72 -2.51
CA LYS A 73 19.37 -20.41 -2.89
C LYS A 73 19.54 -19.48 -1.69
N PRO A 74 20.14 -18.30 -1.85
CA PRO A 74 20.47 -17.45 -0.71
C PRO A 74 19.21 -17.24 0.13
N THR A 75 19.25 -17.68 1.39
CA THR A 75 18.14 -17.51 2.32
C THR A 75 17.93 -16.03 2.55
N ILE A 76 16.96 -15.45 1.85
CA ILE A 76 16.59 -14.05 2.06
C ILE A 76 15.63 -13.97 3.25
N ILE A 77 16.01 -13.12 4.19
CA ILE A 77 15.28 -12.74 5.39
C ILE A 77 14.48 -11.48 5.06
N VAL A 78 13.15 -11.57 5.10
CA VAL A 78 12.26 -10.42 4.90
C VAL A 78 11.54 -10.08 6.19
N ARG A 79 11.53 -8.81 6.59
CA ARG A 79 10.79 -8.29 7.75
C ARG A 79 9.87 -7.15 7.34
N ALA A 80 8.69 -7.05 7.94
CA ALA A 80 7.73 -5.98 7.64
C ALA A 80 7.86 -4.81 8.63
N ILE A 81 7.79 -3.57 8.11
CA ILE A 81 7.78 -2.34 8.91
C ILE A 81 6.33 -1.88 9.07
N CYS A 82 5.87 -1.60 10.29
CA CYS A 82 4.50 -1.10 10.55
C CYS A 82 3.40 -1.91 9.84
N ARG A 83 3.48 -3.24 9.90
CA ARG A 83 2.58 -4.13 9.15
C ARG A 83 1.12 -3.86 9.46
N LYS A 84 0.79 -3.60 10.74
CA LYS A 84 -0.59 -3.36 11.17
C LYS A 84 -1.16 -2.13 10.49
N GLU A 85 -0.45 -1.01 10.52
CA GLU A 85 -0.86 0.26 9.94
C GLU A 85 -0.97 0.16 8.40
N TRP A 86 -0.02 -0.50 7.74
CA TRP A 86 -0.10 -0.77 6.31
C TRP A 86 -1.28 -1.67 5.94
N ASN A 87 -1.51 -2.75 6.70
CA ASN A 87 -2.66 -3.64 6.50
C ASN A 87 -3.99 -2.90 6.67
N GLU A 88 -4.10 -2.01 7.66
CA GLU A 88 -5.28 -1.15 7.84
C GLU A 88 -5.50 -0.22 6.64
N ALA A 89 -4.44 0.45 6.17
CA ALA A 89 -4.50 1.32 5.00
C ALA A 89 -4.92 0.55 3.73
N PHE A 90 -4.29 -0.60 3.47
CA PHE A 90 -4.61 -1.46 2.32
C PHE A 90 -6.04 -1.97 2.36
N ARG A 91 -6.54 -2.43 3.52
CA ARG A 91 -7.93 -2.86 3.68
C ARG A 91 -8.90 -1.72 3.46
N LYS A 92 -8.59 -0.52 3.94
CA LYS A 92 -9.42 0.66 3.73
C LYS A 92 -9.49 1.05 2.25
N ILE A 93 -8.37 0.98 1.54
CA ILE A 93 -8.32 1.22 0.09
C ILE A 93 -9.18 0.19 -0.66
N ALA A 94 -9.05 -1.10 -0.32
CA ALA A 94 -9.86 -2.16 -0.92
C ALA A 94 -11.37 -1.95 -0.69
N GLU A 95 -11.76 -1.55 0.54
CA GLU A 95 -13.14 -1.23 0.88
C GLU A 95 -13.69 -0.07 0.02
N ILE A 96 -12.93 1.03 -0.08
CA ILE A 96 -13.30 2.20 -0.87
C ILE A 96 -13.44 1.85 -2.35
N ASN A 97 -12.48 1.10 -2.91
CA ASN A 97 -12.54 0.68 -4.31
C ASN A 97 -13.74 -0.22 -4.60
N ARG A 98 -14.09 -1.13 -3.69
CA ARG A 98 -15.30 -1.96 -3.80
C ARG A 98 -16.56 -1.10 -3.77
N LYS A 99 -16.69 -0.22 -2.78
CA LYS A 99 -17.81 0.73 -2.66
C LYS A 99 -17.94 1.61 -3.91
N TYR A 100 -16.82 2.10 -4.44
CA TYR A 100 -16.80 2.87 -5.67
C TYR A 100 -17.34 2.08 -6.86
N LYS A 101 -16.92 0.82 -7.02
CA LYS A 101 -17.39 -0.06 -8.10
C LYS A 101 -18.90 -0.33 -8.01
N GLU A 102 -19.43 -0.48 -6.80
CA GLU A 102 -20.87 -0.61 -6.56
C GLU A 102 -21.64 0.66 -6.95
N LEU A 103 -21.09 1.85 -6.67
CA LEU A 103 -21.69 3.15 -7.00
C LEU A 103 -21.54 3.54 -8.49
N ARG A 104 -20.48 3.06 -9.15
CA ARG A 104 -20.15 3.34 -10.56
C ARG A 104 -19.84 2.04 -11.31
N PRO A 105 -20.85 1.18 -11.58
CA PRO A 105 -20.63 -0.12 -12.19
C PRO A 105 -20.03 -0.06 -13.60
N ASP A 106 -20.28 1.03 -14.34
CA ASP A 106 -19.75 1.25 -15.70
C ASP A 106 -18.25 1.63 -15.71
N ASP A 107 -17.69 2.02 -14.56
CA ASP A 107 -16.28 2.37 -14.43
C ASP A 107 -15.50 1.14 -13.95
N ASN A 108 -14.55 0.69 -14.76
CA ASN A 108 -13.75 -0.52 -14.51
C ASN A 108 -12.40 -0.24 -13.82
N LEU A 109 -12.09 1.03 -13.51
CA LEU A 109 -10.84 1.41 -12.88
C LEU A 109 -11.06 1.73 -11.39
N PRO A 110 -10.10 1.38 -10.51
CA PRO A 110 -10.19 1.69 -9.09
C PRO A 110 -10.06 3.19 -8.83
N LEU A 111 -10.73 3.68 -7.79
CA LEU A 111 -10.66 5.09 -7.39
C LEU A 111 -9.28 5.44 -6.82
N ILE A 112 -8.68 4.51 -6.07
CA ILE A 112 -7.30 4.57 -5.59
C ILE A 112 -6.51 3.42 -6.21
N THR A 113 -5.46 3.73 -6.96
CA THR A 113 -4.50 2.74 -7.47
C THR A 113 -3.25 2.74 -6.58
N ILE A 114 -2.77 1.56 -6.20
CA ILE A 114 -1.46 1.39 -5.54
C ILE A 114 -0.49 0.85 -6.57
N LYS A 115 0.72 1.40 -6.63
CA LYS A 115 1.85 0.85 -7.37
C LYS A 115 3.06 0.77 -6.46
N PHE A 116 3.84 -0.28 -6.63
CA PHE A 116 5.09 -0.50 -5.92
C PHE A 116 6.26 -0.03 -6.78
N LEU A 117 7.28 0.48 -6.10
CA LEU A 117 8.53 0.91 -6.68
C LEU A 117 9.66 0.32 -5.83
N THR A 118 10.70 -0.17 -6.48
CA THR A 118 11.91 -0.66 -5.84
C THR A 118 13.12 -0.34 -6.71
N ASN A 119 14.26 -0.14 -6.05
CA ASN A 119 15.55 -0.03 -6.73
C ASN A 119 16.26 -1.38 -6.84
N SER A 120 15.62 -2.48 -6.43
CA SER A 120 16.08 -3.84 -6.68
C SER A 120 15.60 -4.36 -8.05
N ASN A 121 16.15 -5.49 -8.50
CA ASN A 121 15.65 -6.23 -9.66
C ASN A 121 14.53 -7.21 -9.32
N ALA A 122 13.83 -7.01 -8.19
CA ALA A 122 12.75 -7.89 -7.77
C ALA A 122 11.71 -8.11 -8.87
N CYS A 123 11.30 -9.37 -9.03
CA CYS A 123 10.22 -9.77 -9.91
C CYS A 123 8.86 -9.39 -9.28
N ALA A 124 7.97 -8.76 -10.05
CA ALA A 124 6.66 -8.34 -9.55
C ALA A 124 5.86 -9.54 -9.03
N HIS A 125 5.89 -10.66 -9.75
CA HIS A 125 5.18 -11.86 -9.34
C HIS A 125 5.70 -12.41 -8.03
N GLU A 126 7.02 -12.60 -7.90
CA GLU A 126 7.63 -13.13 -6.68
C GLU A 126 7.40 -12.23 -5.48
N PHE A 127 7.52 -10.91 -5.64
CA PHE A 127 7.20 -9.97 -4.57
C PHE A 127 5.73 -10.11 -4.13
N MET A 128 4.79 -10.12 -5.09
CA MET A 128 3.38 -10.20 -4.77
C MET A 128 3.03 -11.53 -4.08
N THR A 129 3.53 -12.66 -4.58
CA THR A 129 3.18 -13.98 -4.05
C THR A 129 3.90 -14.32 -2.76
N ASN A 130 5.18 -13.97 -2.65
CA ASN A 130 6.03 -14.45 -1.58
C ASN A 130 6.26 -13.41 -0.48
N VAL A 131 5.95 -12.13 -0.72
CA VAL A 131 6.08 -11.06 0.26
C VAL A 131 4.71 -10.49 0.60
N PHE A 132 4.06 -9.85 -0.36
CA PHE A 132 2.83 -9.11 -0.10
C PHE A 132 1.73 -10.02 0.45
N ASN A 133 1.45 -11.14 -0.23
CA ASN A 133 0.43 -12.10 0.20
C ASN A 133 0.70 -12.70 1.59
N MET A 134 1.98 -12.91 1.94
CA MET A 134 2.35 -13.47 3.24
C MET A 134 2.12 -12.48 4.38
N PHE A 135 2.40 -11.18 4.17
CA PHE A 135 2.19 -10.16 5.20
C PHE A 135 0.75 -9.67 5.29
N TYR A 136 0.07 -9.51 4.16
CA TYR A 136 -1.17 -8.74 4.04
C TYR A 136 -2.39 -9.56 3.60
N ASP A 137 -2.24 -10.89 3.46
CA ASP A 137 -3.22 -11.86 2.97
C ASP A 137 -3.47 -11.80 1.45
N ALA A 138 -3.54 -12.98 0.82
CA ALA A 138 -3.71 -13.13 -0.62
C ALA A 138 -5.05 -12.59 -1.13
N THR A 139 -6.10 -12.68 -0.30
CA THR A 139 -7.43 -12.15 -0.67
C THR A 139 -7.36 -10.63 -0.82
N LEU A 140 -6.64 -9.95 0.07
CA LEU A 140 -6.42 -8.51 -0.03
C LEU A 140 -5.70 -8.12 -1.34
N ALA A 141 -4.68 -8.88 -1.75
CA ALA A 141 -3.99 -8.65 -3.01
C ALA A 141 -4.96 -8.70 -4.20
N THR A 142 -5.89 -9.66 -4.24
CA THR A 142 -6.88 -9.75 -5.33
C THR A 142 -7.83 -8.55 -5.41
N TYR A 143 -8.08 -7.88 -4.29
CA TYR A 143 -8.93 -6.69 -4.26
C TYR A 143 -8.19 -5.41 -4.68
N LEU A 144 -6.88 -5.37 -4.47
CA LEU A 144 -6.05 -4.20 -4.76
C LEU A 144 -5.42 -4.24 -6.15
N PHE A 145 -5.05 -5.43 -6.61
CA PHE A 145 -4.25 -5.63 -7.82
C PHE A 145 -4.97 -6.61 -8.75
N SER A 146 -5.79 -6.07 -9.64
CA SER A 146 -6.49 -6.87 -10.65
C SER A 146 -5.66 -6.96 -11.94
N GLY A 147 -5.49 -8.16 -12.48
CA GLY A 147 -4.79 -8.38 -13.75
C GLY A 147 -3.32 -8.74 -13.56
N ASN A 148 -2.46 -8.26 -14.45
CA ASN A 148 -1.03 -8.58 -14.43
C ASN A 148 -0.32 -7.75 -13.34
N TYR A 149 0.44 -8.40 -12.45
CA TYR A 149 1.20 -7.71 -11.39
C TYR A 149 2.26 -6.74 -11.94
N GLU A 150 2.78 -6.99 -13.13
CA GLU A 150 3.74 -6.09 -13.81
C GLU A 150 3.16 -4.69 -14.05
N ASP A 151 1.83 -4.55 -14.13
CA ASP A 151 1.21 -3.23 -14.24
C ASP A 151 1.34 -2.39 -12.97
N TYR A 152 1.58 -3.02 -11.82
CA TYR A 152 1.57 -2.42 -10.49
C TYR A 152 2.96 -2.35 -9.86
N PHE A 153 4.00 -2.78 -10.55
CA PHE A 153 5.33 -2.91 -9.97
C PHE A 153 6.37 -2.28 -10.89
N TYR A 154 7.29 -1.50 -10.32
CA TYR A 154 8.40 -0.89 -11.03
C TYR A 154 9.70 -1.20 -10.30
N ASN A 155 10.54 -2.02 -10.93
CA ASN A 155 11.86 -2.38 -10.42
C ASN A 155 12.95 -1.49 -11.03
N ALA A 156 14.23 -1.77 -10.72
CA ALA A 156 15.35 -1.01 -11.26
C ALA A 156 15.40 -1.04 -12.80
N GLU A 157 15.13 -2.19 -13.43
CA GLU A 157 15.07 -2.30 -14.89
C GLU A 157 14.04 -1.34 -15.49
N SER A 158 12.83 -1.29 -14.91
CA SER A 158 11.78 -0.36 -15.31
C SER A 158 12.19 1.11 -15.22
N GLN A 159 13.06 1.44 -14.25
CA GLN A 159 13.60 2.78 -14.05
C GLN A 159 14.76 3.09 -15.03
N ILE A 160 15.61 2.11 -15.33
CA ILE A 160 16.71 2.20 -16.31
C ILE A 160 16.17 2.36 -17.74
N GLN A 161 15.11 1.64 -18.10
CA GLN A 161 14.45 1.79 -19.41
C GLN A 161 13.98 3.24 -19.63
N LEU A 162 13.62 3.94 -18.55
CA LEU A 162 13.26 5.36 -18.56
C LEU A 162 14.45 6.29 -18.27
N ARG A 163 15.68 5.76 -18.16
CA ARG A 163 16.92 6.50 -17.92
C ARG A 163 16.85 7.43 -16.69
N SER A 164 16.12 7.03 -15.65
CA SER A 164 16.00 7.82 -14.43
C SER A 164 16.03 6.94 -13.19
N SER A 165 17.11 7.05 -12.41
CA SER A 165 17.18 6.51 -11.03
C SER A 165 16.54 7.44 -10.00
N HIS A 166 16.06 8.61 -10.42
CA HIS A 166 15.41 9.57 -9.54
C HIS A 166 13.89 9.39 -9.60
N LYS A 167 13.28 8.99 -8.48
CA LYS A 167 11.87 8.61 -8.40
C LYS A 167 10.91 9.74 -8.82
N GLY A 168 11.21 10.99 -8.46
CA GLY A 168 10.45 12.16 -8.94
C GLY A 168 10.44 12.35 -10.48
N ILE A 169 11.59 12.19 -11.15
CA ILE A 169 11.68 12.26 -12.62
C ILE A 169 10.96 11.06 -13.25
N PHE A 170 11.14 9.87 -12.66
CA PHE A 170 10.44 8.67 -13.08
C PHE A 170 8.91 8.86 -13.06
N MET A 171 8.37 9.46 -11.98
CA MET A 171 6.95 9.80 -11.88
C MET A 171 6.50 10.77 -12.96
N ASP A 172 7.30 11.81 -13.26
CA ASP A 172 7.00 12.78 -14.31
C ASP A 172 6.86 12.13 -15.70
N MET A 173 7.82 11.24 -16.02
CA MET A 173 7.81 10.47 -17.25
C MET A 173 6.61 9.52 -17.32
N LYS A 174 6.37 8.72 -16.27
CA LYS A 174 5.24 7.78 -16.25
C LYS A 174 3.90 8.50 -16.28
N PHE A 175 3.77 9.65 -15.61
CA PHE A 175 2.55 10.45 -15.64
C PHE A 175 2.23 10.89 -17.07
N THR A 176 3.18 11.53 -17.73
CA THR A 176 3.04 12.10 -19.06
C THR A 176 2.85 11.03 -20.14
N GLN A 177 3.54 9.90 -20.03
CA GLN A 177 3.52 8.86 -21.05
C GLN A 177 2.39 7.84 -20.87
N VAL A 178 1.96 7.58 -19.63
CA VAL A 178 1.10 6.42 -19.32
C VAL A 178 -0.05 6.77 -18.39
N TRP A 179 0.22 7.31 -17.21
CA TRP A 179 -0.81 7.36 -16.15
C TRP A 179 -1.95 8.33 -16.45
N GLU A 180 -1.67 9.50 -17.04
CA GLU A 180 -2.72 10.47 -17.38
C GLU A 180 -3.75 9.88 -18.37
N GLN A 181 -3.27 9.10 -19.34
CA GLN A 181 -4.13 8.45 -20.33
C GLN A 181 -4.83 7.20 -19.76
N ARG A 182 -4.12 6.41 -18.94
CA ARG A 182 -4.64 5.16 -18.36
C ARG A 182 -5.65 5.40 -17.25
N TYR A 183 -5.57 6.53 -16.54
CA TYR A 183 -6.41 6.85 -15.39
C TYR A 183 -7.13 8.20 -15.58
N PRO A 184 -8.27 8.23 -16.31
CA PRO A 184 -9.03 9.46 -16.52
C PRO A 184 -9.44 10.11 -15.18
N GLY A 185 -9.20 11.42 -15.06
CA GLY A 185 -9.44 12.19 -13.83
C GLY A 185 -8.26 12.22 -12.84
N LEU A 186 -7.17 11.51 -13.14
CA LEU A 186 -5.92 11.61 -12.37
C LEU A 186 -5.21 12.93 -12.69
N THR A 187 -4.80 13.64 -11.65
CA THR A 187 -3.99 14.86 -11.72
C THR A 187 -2.68 14.64 -10.97
N ARG A 188 -1.65 15.46 -11.24
CA ARG A 188 -0.34 15.34 -10.56
C ARG A 188 -0.46 15.41 -9.04
N GLU A 189 -1.26 16.34 -8.52
CA GLU A 189 -1.52 16.49 -7.09
C GLU A 189 -2.17 15.24 -6.45
N ASN A 190 -2.85 14.40 -7.24
CA ASN A 190 -3.46 13.15 -6.77
C ASN A 190 -2.55 11.92 -6.97
N VAL A 191 -1.34 12.11 -7.47
CA VAL A 191 -0.27 11.11 -7.40
C VAL A 191 0.60 11.40 -6.19
N CYS A 192 0.71 10.45 -5.28
CA CYS A 192 1.45 10.57 -4.03
C CYS A 192 2.61 9.57 -3.98
N LEU A 193 3.83 10.06 -3.82
CA LEU A 193 5.01 9.24 -3.52
C LEU A 193 5.14 9.02 -2.01
N VAL A 194 5.22 7.77 -1.57
CA VAL A 194 5.63 7.42 -0.20
C VAL A 194 7.04 6.87 -0.26
N ASP A 195 7.97 7.54 0.41
CA ASP A 195 9.40 7.27 0.28
C ASP A 195 10.16 7.62 1.57
N ASP A 196 11.30 6.98 1.78
CA ASP A 196 12.16 7.16 2.95
C ASP A 196 13.20 8.26 2.76
N GLN A 197 13.54 8.57 1.51
CA GLN A 197 14.53 9.59 1.17
C GLN A 197 13.84 10.91 0.80
N ILE A 198 13.99 11.90 1.69
CA ILE A 198 13.40 13.24 1.53
C ILE A 198 13.75 13.93 0.20
N LYS A 199 14.94 13.64 -0.38
CA LYS A 199 15.34 14.20 -1.67
C LYS A 199 14.38 13.81 -2.81
N TYR A 200 13.87 12.57 -2.79
CA TYR A 200 12.92 12.08 -3.78
C TYR A 200 11.55 12.73 -3.60
N CYS A 201 11.10 12.86 -2.34
CA CYS A 201 9.90 13.60 -1.97
C CYS A 201 9.93 15.07 -2.41
N GLN A 202 11.05 15.77 -2.17
CA GLN A 202 11.20 17.18 -2.53
C GLN A 202 11.14 17.41 -4.04
N LEU A 203 11.76 16.54 -4.85
CA LEU A 203 11.64 16.68 -6.31
C LEU A 203 10.22 16.35 -6.79
N ALA A 204 9.56 15.34 -6.21
CA ALA A 204 8.17 15.05 -6.52
C ALA A 204 7.29 16.29 -6.29
N GLN A 205 7.49 16.98 -5.16
CA GLN A 205 6.83 18.26 -4.86
C GLN A 205 7.12 19.36 -5.89
N GLN A 206 8.39 19.53 -6.28
CA GLN A 206 8.79 20.51 -7.30
C GLN A 206 8.12 20.26 -8.66
N LEU A 207 7.79 19.00 -8.94
CA LEU A 207 7.08 18.55 -10.15
C LEU A 207 5.55 18.47 -9.96
N HIS A 208 5.04 19.09 -8.90
CA HIS A 208 3.62 19.21 -8.56
C HIS A 208 2.93 17.89 -8.17
N PHE A 209 3.70 16.88 -7.78
CA PHE A 209 3.16 15.67 -7.15
C PHE A 209 3.04 15.84 -5.63
N SER A 210 2.14 15.07 -5.02
CA SER A 210 2.08 14.93 -3.57
C SER A 210 3.15 13.96 -3.07
N TYR A 211 3.53 14.04 -1.81
CA TYR A 211 4.42 13.06 -1.18
C TYR A 211 4.11 12.88 0.30
N ILE A 212 4.56 11.75 0.84
CA ILE A 212 4.64 11.46 2.27
C ILE A 212 6.06 10.97 2.53
N HIS A 213 6.80 11.72 3.35
CA HIS A 213 8.15 11.30 3.76
C HIS A 213 8.03 10.39 4.98
N ASN A 214 8.46 9.14 4.81
CA ASN A 214 8.45 8.09 5.83
C ASN A 214 9.90 7.81 6.29
N PRO A 215 10.44 8.54 7.28
CA PRO A 215 11.88 8.66 7.54
C PRO A 215 12.50 7.44 8.26
N THR A 216 12.34 6.27 7.65
CA THR A 216 12.80 4.98 8.16
C THR A 216 14.32 4.86 8.06
N THR A 217 14.92 5.30 6.94
CA THR A 217 16.37 5.29 6.76
C THR A 217 17.10 6.35 7.60
N ARG A 218 18.37 6.09 7.94
CA ARG A 218 19.28 7.15 8.45
C ARG A 218 19.83 8.02 7.33
N VAL A 219 19.89 7.48 6.10
CA VAL A 219 20.57 8.13 4.98
C VAL A 219 19.75 9.29 4.46
N GLY A 220 20.33 10.48 4.39
CA GLY A 220 19.63 11.67 3.90
C GLY A 220 18.54 12.21 4.84
N ARG A 221 18.39 11.63 6.04
CA ARG A 221 17.48 12.14 7.07
C ARG A 221 18.12 13.32 7.83
N PRO A 222 17.42 14.45 8.03
CA PRO A 222 17.91 15.51 8.90
C PRO A 222 18.12 15.02 10.33
N SER A 223 19.17 15.48 11.01
CA SER A 223 19.53 15.03 12.37
C SER A 223 18.44 15.29 13.43
N THR A 224 17.48 16.17 13.14
CA THR A 224 16.35 16.52 14.01
C THR A 224 15.13 15.63 13.80
N VAL A 225 15.11 14.80 12.76
CA VAL A 225 13.97 13.95 12.40
C VAL A 225 14.21 12.54 12.91
N PHE A 226 13.29 12.04 13.74
CA PHE A 226 13.37 10.69 14.32
C PHE A 226 12.11 9.92 13.97
N TYR A 227 12.25 8.70 13.44
CA TYR A 227 11.12 7.89 12.98
C TYR A 227 10.02 7.74 14.04
N ARG A 228 10.38 7.44 15.29
CA ARG A 228 9.44 7.29 16.42
C ARG A 228 8.52 8.51 16.64
N ASN A 229 8.96 9.70 16.25
CA ASN A 229 8.18 10.94 16.40
C ASN A 229 7.36 11.25 15.14
N GLU A 230 7.70 10.62 14.00
CA GLU A 230 7.14 10.92 12.68
C GLU A 230 6.14 9.86 12.22
N LYS A 231 6.23 8.63 12.73
CA LYS A 231 5.37 7.50 12.34
C LYS A 231 3.89 7.86 12.34
N GLU A 232 3.39 8.49 13.42
CA GLU A 232 1.98 8.88 13.51
C GLU A 232 1.59 9.89 12.43
N ARG A 233 2.48 10.85 12.13
CA ARG A 233 2.28 11.83 11.06
C ARG A 233 2.19 11.14 9.70
N VAL A 234 3.08 10.20 9.40
CA VAL A 234 3.11 9.44 8.14
C VAL A 234 1.76 8.77 7.87
N PHE A 235 1.24 8.01 8.83
CA PHE A 235 -0.03 7.31 8.64
C PHE A 235 -1.24 8.25 8.72
N THR A 236 -1.14 9.37 9.43
CA THR A 236 -2.16 10.43 9.39
C THR A 236 -2.27 11.05 7.99
N GLU A 237 -1.14 11.38 7.36
CA GLU A 237 -1.10 11.92 6.01
C GLU A 237 -1.59 10.90 4.98
N LEU A 238 -1.19 9.64 5.10
CA LEU A 238 -1.68 8.56 4.25
C LEU A 238 -3.20 8.41 4.35
N ASN A 239 -3.74 8.39 5.58
CA ASN A 239 -5.17 8.30 5.81
C ASN A 239 -5.92 9.53 5.29
N ALA A 240 -5.32 10.73 5.31
CA ALA A 240 -5.91 11.92 4.70
C ALA A 240 -6.02 11.81 3.17
N VAL A 241 -5.03 11.20 2.51
CA VAL A 241 -5.09 10.91 1.06
C VAL A 241 -6.24 9.92 0.79
N ILE A 242 -6.29 8.81 1.52
CA ILE A 242 -7.34 7.78 1.41
C ILE A 242 -8.74 8.36 1.67
N ALA A 243 -8.89 9.23 2.68
CA ALA A 243 -10.17 9.82 3.07
C ALA A 243 -10.79 10.73 1.98
N LYS A 244 -9.98 11.35 1.11
CA LYS A 244 -10.49 12.12 -0.03
C LYS A 244 -11.31 11.24 -0.99
N ALA A 245 -10.88 10.00 -1.22
CA ALA A 245 -11.59 9.06 -2.08
C ALA A 245 -12.87 8.51 -1.42
N ASP A 246 -12.84 8.23 -0.11
CA ASP A 246 -14.05 7.83 0.62
C ASP A 246 -15.11 8.95 0.64
N SER A 247 -14.66 10.20 0.82
CA SER A 247 -15.52 11.39 0.75
C SER A 247 -16.20 11.54 -0.61
N TYR A 248 -15.48 11.24 -1.70
CA TYR A 248 -16.08 11.20 -3.03
C TYR A 248 -17.11 10.08 -3.16
N CYS A 249 -16.84 8.87 -2.65
CA CYS A 249 -17.84 7.80 -2.63
C CYS A 249 -19.10 8.20 -1.83
N ALA A 250 -18.94 8.95 -0.73
CA ALA A 250 -20.06 9.46 0.04
C ALA A 250 -20.90 10.50 -0.73
N SER A 251 -20.27 11.35 -1.56
CA SER A 251 -21.00 12.33 -2.38
C SER A 251 -21.76 11.70 -3.55
N LEU A 252 -21.33 10.52 -4.00
CA LEU A 252 -22.04 9.73 -5.01
C LEU A 252 -23.24 8.95 -4.46
N ALA A 253 -23.26 8.68 -3.15
CA ALA A 253 -24.34 7.92 -2.56
C ALA A 253 -25.66 8.69 -2.68
N PRO A 254 -26.77 8.04 -3.06
CA PRO A 254 -28.07 8.71 -3.15
C PRO A 254 -28.43 9.30 -1.79
N ILE A 255 -28.72 10.60 -1.76
CA ILE A 255 -29.27 11.26 -0.57
C ILE A 255 -30.52 10.46 -0.18
N PRO A 256 -30.62 9.95 1.07
CA PRO A 256 -31.83 9.28 1.51
C PRO A 256 -32.99 10.20 1.22
N LYS A 257 -33.93 9.76 0.36
CA LYS A 257 -35.17 10.51 0.15
C LYS A 257 -35.82 10.60 1.52
N LEU A 258 -35.72 11.77 2.17
CA LEU A 258 -36.58 12.13 3.29
C LEU A 258 -37.99 11.80 2.82
N ALA A 259 -38.59 10.80 3.47
CA ALA A 259 -39.93 10.38 3.18
C ALA A 259 -40.81 11.62 3.22
N ARG A 260 -41.23 12.10 2.04
CA ARG A 260 -42.36 13.01 1.92
C ARG A 260 -43.59 12.21 2.34
N GLN A 261 -43.80 12.08 3.64
CA GLN A 261 -45.11 11.84 4.21
C GLN A 261 -45.26 12.78 5.38
N GLY A 262 -46.10 13.79 5.17
CA GLY A 262 -46.63 14.57 6.28
C GLY A 262 -47.34 13.63 7.22
N THR A 263 -46.82 13.50 8.44
CA THR A 263 -47.64 13.38 9.63
C THR A 263 -46.77 13.81 10.80
N PHE A 264 -47.06 15.01 11.32
CA PHE A 264 -46.77 15.36 12.69
C PHE A 264 -47.28 14.22 13.59
N ASN A 265 -46.41 13.49 14.28
CA ASN A 265 -46.63 13.16 15.69
C ASN A 265 -45.39 12.53 16.36
N LYS A 266 -44.99 13.20 17.44
CA LYS A 266 -44.23 12.75 18.61
C LYS A 266 -42.90 12.03 18.40
N LEU A 267 -41.83 12.79 18.69
CA LEU A 267 -40.57 12.25 19.20
C LEU A 267 -40.85 11.24 20.33
N LEU A 268 -40.36 10.02 20.13
CA LEU A 268 -39.92 9.16 21.21
C LEU A 268 -38.48 8.79 20.88
N ILE A 269 -37.57 9.36 21.66
CA ILE A 269 -36.15 9.06 21.66
C ILE A 269 -36.02 7.61 22.13
N ALA A 270 -35.54 6.73 21.25
CA ALA A 270 -35.00 5.44 21.63
C ALA A 270 -33.56 5.41 21.12
N GLN A 271 -32.61 5.50 22.04
CA GLN A 271 -31.21 5.21 21.75
C GLN A 271 -31.04 3.69 21.57
N PRO A 272 -30.14 3.22 20.70
CA PRO A 272 -29.69 1.84 20.74
C PRO A 272 -28.54 1.72 21.75
N ASP A 273 -28.79 1.01 22.84
CA ASP A 273 -27.75 0.47 23.72
C ASP A 273 -26.88 -0.52 22.93
N TRP A 274 -25.61 -0.19 22.75
CA TRP A 274 -24.60 -1.13 22.29
C TRP A 274 -24.05 -1.88 23.50
N ASN A 275 -24.60 -3.06 23.78
CA ASN A 275 -24.10 -3.94 24.83
C ASN A 275 -23.21 -5.03 24.21
N PHE A 276 -21.90 -4.82 24.21
CA PHE A 276 -20.90 -5.86 23.97
C PHE A 276 -20.62 -6.56 25.30
N ASN A 277 -21.26 -7.70 25.53
CA ASN A 277 -20.77 -8.75 26.42
C ASN A 277 -21.61 -10.01 26.26
N ALA A 278 -21.03 -11.04 25.66
CA ALA A 278 -21.48 -12.41 25.81
C ALA A 278 -20.26 -13.34 25.72
N GLU A 279 -19.67 -13.63 26.88
CA GLU A 279 -18.85 -14.83 27.06
C GLU A 279 -19.74 -16.07 26.90
N PRO A 280 -19.21 -17.21 26.40
CA PRO A 280 -19.97 -18.44 26.35
C PRO A 280 -19.95 -19.15 27.72
N GLU A 281 -21.11 -19.23 28.37
CA GLU A 281 -21.32 -20.05 29.55
C GLU A 281 -21.18 -21.55 29.23
N ARG A 282 -20.44 -22.22 30.11
CA ARG A 282 -20.32 -23.67 30.24
C ARG A 282 -21.68 -24.30 30.53
N ASN A 283 -22.13 -25.23 29.69
CA ASN A 283 -23.20 -26.16 30.06
C ASN A 283 -22.62 -27.51 30.47
N LEU A 284 -22.52 -27.69 31.79
CA LEU A 284 -22.51 -28.99 32.46
C LEU A 284 -23.87 -29.67 32.25
N ARG A 285 -23.88 -30.87 31.67
CA ARG A 285 -24.95 -31.84 31.91
C ARG A 285 -24.36 -33.08 32.54
N VAL A 286 -24.64 -33.22 33.83
CA VAL A 286 -24.66 -34.48 34.56
C VAL A 286 -25.98 -35.16 34.21
N SER A 287 -25.91 -36.39 33.73
CA SER A 287 -26.95 -37.38 34.01
C SER A 287 -26.32 -38.76 34.06
N ASP A 288 -26.23 -39.29 35.28
CA ASP A 288 -26.00 -40.70 35.57
C ASP A 288 -26.98 -41.58 34.79
N LYS A 289 -26.52 -42.79 34.40
CA LYS A 289 -27.09 -44.07 34.86
C LYS A 289 -26.57 -45.29 34.09
N PHE A 290 -25.96 -46.19 34.88
CA PHE A 290 -26.03 -47.66 34.86
C PHE A 290 -25.34 -48.51 33.77
N ILE A 291 -24.61 -49.49 34.33
CA ILE A 291 -23.95 -50.72 33.83
C ILE A 291 -22.56 -50.52 33.23
#